data_AF-A0A7C4YP23-F1
#
_entry.id   AF-A0A7C4YP23-F1
#
_cell.length_a   1.000
_cell.length_b   1.000
_cell.length_c   1.000
_cell.angle_alpha   90.00
_cell.angle_beta   90.00
_cell.angle_gamma   90.00
#
_symmetry.space_group_name_H-M   'P 1'
#
loop_
_entity.id
_entity.type
_entity.pdbx_description
1 polymer ?
#
loop_
_entity_poly.entity_id
_entity_poly.type
_entity_poly.pdbx_seq_one_letter_code
_entity_poly.pdbx_strand_id
1 'polypeptide(L)'
;MMKRVKTFSIISILLVVKAITYADTFYLKSGIVFDGKIIGENPNGVLTIKVGTNTLYYRKDEIEKIEKNDKTGEIKIDDFIKEWEEKDKYLTQVTGLNKEQRAQIESILGKLQWGEEIDRASAKNALLELNKKFNIYPYLLYYLPSLSPTTAPHILEVMFKINKEKTV
;
A
#
# COMPACT_ATOMS: atom_id res chain seq x y z
N MET A 1 42.50 -37.57 -53.10
CA MET A 1 43.30 -36.93 -52.04
C MET A 1 42.41 -35.92 -51.32
N MET A 2 42.22 -36.09 -50.02
CA MET A 2 41.27 -35.41 -49.14
C MET A 2 41.50 -33.89 -49.02
N LYS A 3 40.43 -33.13 -48.79
CA LYS A 3 40.31 -32.25 -47.60
C LYS A 3 38.85 -31.83 -47.37
N ARG A 4 38.22 -32.45 -46.37
CA ARG A 4 36.95 -32.01 -45.77
C ARG A 4 37.25 -30.75 -44.96
N VAL A 5 36.68 -29.61 -45.34
CA VAL A 5 36.70 -28.39 -44.51
C VAL A 5 35.50 -28.48 -43.58
N LYS A 6 35.77 -28.73 -42.29
CA LYS A 6 34.78 -28.67 -41.22
C LYS A 6 34.42 -27.20 -41.00
N THR A 7 33.20 -26.81 -41.34
CA THR A 7 32.63 -25.52 -40.93
C THR A 7 32.37 -25.58 -39.42
N PHE A 8 33.25 -24.93 -38.66
CA PHE A 8 33.10 -24.77 -37.22
C PHE A 8 31.98 -23.77 -36.94
N SER A 9 30.99 -24.22 -36.17
CA SER A 9 29.97 -23.39 -35.53
C SER A 9 30.61 -22.35 -34.61
N ILE A 10 30.24 -21.09 -34.74
CA ILE A 10 30.39 -20.09 -33.69
C ILE A 10 29.03 -19.41 -33.53
N ILE A 11 28.22 -19.95 -32.62
CA ILE A 11 27.02 -19.29 -32.11
C ILE A 11 27.52 -18.30 -31.05
N SER A 12 27.61 -17.02 -31.43
CA SER A 12 27.84 -15.94 -30.47
C SER A 12 26.58 -15.76 -29.62
N ILE A 13 26.63 -16.28 -28.39
CA ILE A 13 25.64 -15.98 -27.35
C ILE A 13 25.91 -14.55 -26.88
N LEU A 14 25.04 -13.62 -27.27
CA LEU A 14 25.02 -12.25 -26.80
C LEU A 14 24.40 -12.23 -25.39
N LEU A 15 25.26 -12.23 -24.36
CA LEU A 15 24.86 -12.06 -22.97
C LEU A 15 24.42 -10.60 -22.74
N VAL A 16 23.10 -10.35 -22.79
CA VAL A 16 22.51 -9.09 -22.36
C VAL A 16 22.47 -9.08 -20.83
N VAL A 17 23.52 -8.57 -20.20
CA VAL A 17 23.53 -8.27 -18.77
C VAL A 17 22.65 -7.04 -18.58
N LYS A 18 21.39 -7.23 -18.15
CA LYS A 18 20.58 -6.12 -17.63
C LYS A 18 21.29 -5.59 -16.38
N ALA A 19 21.89 -4.42 -16.48
CA ALA A 19 22.38 -3.70 -15.32
C ALA A 19 21.16 -3.36 -14.44
N ILE A 20 21.01 -4.09 -13.33
CA ILE A 20 20.03 -3.76 -12.29
C ILE A 20 20.50 -2.43 -11.71
N THR A 21 19.75 -1.36 -11.99
CA THR A 21 20.07 -0.04 -11.48
C THR A 21 19.28 0.24 -10.23
N TYR A 22 19.96 0.26 -9.09
CA TYR A 22 19.40 0.61 -7.79
C TYR A 22 19.06 2.11 -7.73
N ALA A 23 17.96 2.45 -7.04
CA ALA A 23 17.58 3.82 -6.71
C ALA A 23 17.93 4.10 -5.25
N ASP A 24 18.47 5.29 -4.96
CA ASP A 24 18.78 5.78 -3.62
C ASP A 24 17.59 6.61 -3.07
N THR A 25 17.43 6.67 -1.75
CA THR A 25 16.45 7.58 -1.12
C THR A 25 17.09 8.93 -0.79
N PHE A 26 16.45 10.01 -1.21
CA PHE A 26 16.87 11.39 -1.00
C PHE A 26 16.00 12.05 0.07
N TYR A 27 16.66 12.67 1.05
CA TYR A 27 16.04 13.49 2.08
C TYR A 27 16.41 14.95 1.81
N LEU A 28 15.43 15.79 1.51
CA LEU A 28 15.63 17.21 1.30
C LEU A 28 15.46 17.97 2.61
N LYS A 29 16.17 19.10 2.76
CA LYS A 29 16.02 20.02 3.91
C LYS A 29 14.61 20.59 4.07
N SER A 30 13.79 20.53 3.01
CA SER A 30 12.38 20.90 3.04
C SER A 30 11.47 19.88 3.72
N GLY A 31 12.00 18.70 4.09
CA GLY A 31 11.24 17.58 4.66
C GLY A 31 10.66 16.62 3.62
N ILE A 32 10.87 16.87 2.33
CA ILE A 32 10.44 15.96 1.25
C ILE A 32 11.40 14.77 1.17
N VAL A 33 10.83 13.57 1.05
CA VAL A 33 11.56 12.31 0.87
C VAL A 33 11.11 11.65 -0.43
N PHE A 34 12.06 11.24 -1.26
CA PHE A 34 11.77 10.57 -2.53
C PHE A 34 12.88 9.61 -2.95
N ASP A 35 12.52 8.62 -3.77
CA ASP A 35 13.45 7.63 -4.30
C ASP A 35 13.85 8.01 -5.73
N GLY A 36 15.14 7.94 -6.04
CA GLY A 36 15.64 8.30 -7.36
C GLY A 36 17.05 7.82 -7.63
N LYS A 37 17.55 8.07 -8.84
CA LYS A 37 18.93 7.73 -9.21
C LYS A 37 19.65 8.96 -9.72
N ILE A 38 20.82 9.26 -9.17
CA ILE A 38 21.70 10.29 -9.76
C ILE A 38 22.15 9.79 -11.13
N ILE A 39 21.76 10.52 -12.18
CA ILE A 39 22.16 10.26 -13.57
C ILE A 39 23.21 11.25 -14.07
N GLY A 40 23.52 12.29 -13.30
CA GLY A 40 24.61 13.21 -13.58
C GLY A 40 24.79 14.26 -12.50
N GLU A 41 25.97 14.84 -12.45
CA GLU A 41 26.31 16.00 -11.61
C GLU A 41 26.92 17.07 -12.51
N ASN A 42 26.34 18.27 -12.48
CA ASN A 42 26.88 19.41 -13.21
C ASN A 42 28.04 20.02 -12.42
N PRO A 43 29.00 20.70 -13.10
CA PRO A 43 30.13 21.37 -12.45
C PRO A 43 29.75 22.38 -11.36
N ASN A 44 28.52 22.89 -11.41
CA ASN A 44 27.97 23.85 -10.46
C ASN A 44 27.34 23.18 -9.21
N GLY A 45 27.53 21.87 -8.99
CA GLY A 45 27.00 21.14 -7.84
C GLY A 45 25.50 20.83 -7.91
N VAL A 46 24.92 20.86 -9.12
CA VAL A 46 23.54 20.46 -9.38
C VAL A 46 23.50 18.98 -9.74
N LEU A 47 22.78 18.19 -8.95
CA LEU A 47 22.53 16.78 -9.18
C LEU A 47 21.30 16.61 -10.07
N THR A 48 21.45 15.81 -11.10
CA THR A 48 20.37 15.37 -11.97
C THR A 48 19.90 14.01 -11.49
N ILE A 49 18.65 13.93 -11.02
CA ILE A 49 18.09 12.74 -10.38
C ILE A 49 16.92 12.23 -11.22
N LYS A 50 16.98 10.96 -11.63
CA LYS A 50 15.87 10.26 -12.31
C LYS A 50 14.91 9.70 -11.27
N VAL A 51 13.63 10.06 -11.36
CA VAL A 51 12.55 9.56 -10.51
C VAL A 51 11.45 9.00 -11.41
N GLY A 52 11.35 7.68 -11.51
CA GLY A 52 10.47 7.03 -12.49
C GLY A 52 10.76 7.48 -13.92
N THR A 53 9.77 8.07 -14.60
CA THR A 53 9.93 8.65 -15.95
C THR A 53 10.42 10.09 -15.94
N ASN A 54 10.41 10.76 -14.79
CA ASN A 54 10.76 12.17 -14.65
C ASN A 54 12.24 12.38 -14.31
N THR A 55 12.72 13.59 -14.55
CA THR A 55 14.07 14.04 -14.18
C THR A 55 13.95 15.28 -13.32
N LEU A 56 14.52 15.23 -12.13
CA LEU A 56 14.56 16.33 -11.17
C LEU A 56 15.99 16.89 -11.08
N TYR A 57 16.11 18.16 -10.74
CA TYR A 57 17.39 18.84 -10.57
C TYR A 57 17.41 19.46 -9.18
N TYR A 58 18.38 19.07 -8.36
CA TYR A 58 18.57 19.60 -7.02
C TYR A 58 20.01 20.02 -6.82
N ARG A 59 20.22 21.12 -6.11
CA ARG A 59 21.57 21.46 -5.66
C ARG A 59 21.95 20.57 -4.49
N LYS A 60 23.23 20.24 -4.39
CA LYS A 60 23.73 19.36 -3.33
C LYS A 60 23.48 19.91 -1.92
N ASP A 61 23.43 21.22 -1.75
CA ASP A 61 23.13 21.90 -0.49
C ASP A 61 21.65 21.85 -0.08
N GLU A 62 20.74 21.51 -0.99
CA GLU A 62 19.31 21.29 -0.70
C GLU A 62 19.05 19.88 -0.15
N ILE A 63 20.00 18.96 -0.37
CA ILE A 63 19.91 17.58 0.09
C ILE A 63 20.53 17.47 1.47
N GLU A 64 19.73 17.00 2.42
CA GLU A 64 20.15 16.79 3.80
C GLU A 64 20.89 15.47 3.97
N LYS A 65 20.35 14.39 3.39
CA LYS A 65 20.94 13.05 3.44
C LYS A 65 20.58 12.28 2.18
N ILE A 66 21.55 11.49 1.69
CA ILE A 66 21.30 10.46 0.67
C ILE A 66 21.49 9.11 1.34
N GLU A 67 20.44 8.30 1.36
CA GLU A 67 20.50 6.93 1.83
C GLU A 67 20.65 6.00 0.64
N LYS A 68 21.85 5.45 0.48
CA LYS A 68 22.08 4.40 -0.50
C LYS A 68 21.31 3.17 -0.09
N ASN A 69 20.38 2.73 -0.93
CA ASN A 69 19.62 1.53 -0.68
C ASN A 69 19.51 0.69 -1.95
N ASP A 70 19.55 -0.63 -1.79
CA ASP A 70 19.40 -1.59 -2.89
C ASP A 70 17.92 -1.73 -3.29
N LYS A 71 17.13 -0.66 -3.19
CA LYS A 71 15.72 -0.66 -3.57
C LYS A 71 15.67 -0.52 -5.09
N THR A 72 15.32 -1.60 -5.78
CA THR A 72 15.22 -1.67 -7.25
C THR A 72 14.01 -0.89 -7.82
N GLY A 73 13.19 -0.27 -6.95
CA GLY A 73 11.88 0.27 -7.33
C GLY A 73 10.86 -0.81 -7.73
N GLU A 74 11.23 -2.09 -7.62
CA GLU A 74 10.33 -3.22 -7.84
C GLU A 74 9.42 -3.35 -6.63
N ILE A 75 8.11 -3.43 -6.88
CA ILE A 75 7.13 -3.79 -5.86
C ILE A 75 7.53 -5.18 -5.37
N LYS A 76 8.01 -5.27 -4.13
CA LYS A 76 8.27 -6.55 -3.46
C LYS A 76 6.93 -7.16 -3.07
N ILE A 77 6.25 -7.74 -4.06
CA ILE A 77 4.90 -8.31 -3.92
C ILE A 77 4.86 -9.27 -2.72
N ASP A 78 5.92 -10.04 -2.50
CA ASP A 78 6.02 -10.99 -1.39
C ASP A 78 6.00 -10.30 0.00
N ASP A 79 6.66 -9.15 0.14
CA ASP A 79 6.66 -8.38 1.39
C ASP A 79 5.25 -7.82 1.66
N PHE A 80 4.54 -7.36 0.62
CA PHE A 80 3.16 -6.93 0.75
C PHE A 80 2.24 -8.09 1.12
N ILE A 81 2.36 -9.25 0.46
CA ILE A 81 1.53 -10.43 0.78
C ILE A 81 1.72 -10.80 2.26
N LYS A 82 2.97 -10.81 2.74
CA LYS A 82 3.27 -11.13 4.13
C LYS A 82 2.65 -10.12 5.10
N GLU A 83 2.78 -8.82 4.83
CA GLU A 83 2.16 -7.76 5.64
C GLU A 83 0.64 -7.89 5.66
N TRP A 84 0.02 -8.16 4.51
CA TRP A 84 -1.42 -8.39 4.40
C TRP A 84 -1.88 -9.62 5.19
N GLU A 85 -1.13 -10.72 5.15
CA GLU A 85 -1.42 -11.92 5.92
C GLU A 85 -1.27 -11.70 7.43
N GLU A 86 -0.23 -10.99 7.86
CA GLU A 86 0.00 -10.63 9.26
C GLU A 86 -1.14 -9.72 9.78
N LYS A 87 -1.54 -8.74 8.96
CA LYS A 87 -2.67 -7.87 9.27
C LYS A 87 -3.99 -8.64 9.33
N ASP A 88 -4.23 -9.59 8.42
CA ASP A 88 -5.44 -10.41 8.43
C ASP A 88 -5.52 -11.31 9.67
N LYS A 89 -4.39 -11.91 10.07
CA LYS A 89 -4.28 -12.67 11.32
C LYS A 89 -4.56 -11.79 12.53
N TYR A 90 -3.94 -10.61 12.59
CA TYR A 90 -4.16 -9.65 13.67
C TYR A 90 -5.63 -9.21 13.76
N LEU A 91 -6.24 -8.84 12.63
CA LEU A 91 -7.66 -8.47 12.59
C LEU A 91 -8.54 -9.62 13.07
N THR A 92 -8.23 -10.86 12.70
CA THR A 92 -8.97 -12.03 13.17
C THR A 92 -8.82 -12.22 14.67
N GLN A 93 -7.62 -12.02 15.23
CA GLN A 93 -7.39 -12.10 16.67
C GLN A 93 -8.15 -11.03 17.46
N VAL A 94 -8.11 -9.76 17.03
CA VAL A 94 -8.71 -8.66 17.79
C VAL A 94 -10.21 -8.51 17.57
N THR A 95 -10.73 -8.95 16.42
CA THR A 95 -12.16 -8.80 16.09
C THR A 95 -12.96 -10.09 16.17
N GLY A 96 -12.29 -11.24 16.16
CA GLY A 96 -12.92 -12.56 16.09
C GLY A 96 -13.58 -12.89 14.75
N LEU A 97 -13.45 -12.01 13.75
CA LEU A 97 -14.03 -12.20 12.42
C LEU A 97 -13.01 -12.78 11.46
N ASN A 98 -13.45 -13.55 10.47
CA ASN A 98 -12.60 -13.91 9.32
C ASN A 98 -12.68 -12.85 8.20
N LYS A 99 -11.89 -13.05 7.15
CA LYS A 99 -11.80 -12.13 6.01
C LYS A 99 -13.15 -11.92 5.32
N GLU A 100 -13.90 -12.99 5.10
CA GLU A 100 -15.19 -12.95 4.40
C GLU A 100 -16.25 -12.19 5.21
N GLN A 101 -16.27 -12.37 6.53
CA GLN A 101 -17.16 -11.65 7.44
C GLN A 101 -16.82 -10.17 7.48
N ARG A 102 -15.52 -9.81 7.54
CA ARG A 102 -15.07 -8.41 7.45
C ARG A 102 -15.49 -7.76 6.13
N ALA A 103 -15.32 -8.47 5.02
CA ALA A 103 -15.72 -7.98 3.70
C ALA A 103 -17.23 -7.70 3.60
N GLN A 104 -18.07 -8.54 4.23
CA GLN A 104 -19.51 -8.28 4.33
C GLN A 104 -19.81 -6.98 5.07
N ILE A 105 -19.13 -6.73 6.19
CA ILE A 105 -19.29 -5.49 6.96
C ILE A 105 -18.84 -4.29 6.13
N GLU A 106 -17.66 -4.35 5.53
CA GLU A 106 -17.09 -3.27 4.70
C GLU A 106 -18.01 -2.89 3.54
N SER A 107 -18.63 -3.88 2.88
CA SER A 107 -19.60 -3.63 1.80
C SER A 107 -20.79 -2.78 2.26
N ILE A 108 -21.21 -2.93 3.52
CA ILE A 108 -22.31 -2.17 4.12
C ILE A 108 -21.82 -0.81 4.61
N LEU A 109 -20.62 -0.74 5.20
CA LEU A 109 -20.00 0.51 5.63
C LEU A 109 -19.81 1.49 4.45
N GLY A 110 -19.46 0.99 3.26
CA GLY A 110 -19.36 1.82 2.06
C GLY A 110 -20.66 2.57 1.73
N LYS A 111 -21.82 1.94 1.97
CA LYS A 111 -23.14 2.58 1.79
C LYS A 111 -23.43 3.63 2.85
N LEU A 112 -22.93 3.47 4.07
CA LEU A 112 -23.06 4.50 5.11
C LEU A 112 -22.25 5.74 4.79
N GLN A 113 -21.04 5.54 4.26
CA GLN A 113 -20.12 6.63 3.94
C GLN A 113 -20.58 7.41 2.70
N TRP A 114 -20.96 6.71 1.63
CA TRP A 114 -21.17 7.31 0.31
C TRP A 114 -22.61 7.31 -0.19
N GLY A 115 -23.53 6.60 0.48
CA GLY A 115 -24.93 6.49 0.06
C GLY A 115 -25.79 7.70 0.42
N GLU A 116 -26.97 7.78 -0.18
CA GLU A 116 -27.98 8.77 0.18
C GLU A 116 -28.66 8.43 1.52
N GLU A 117 -29.55 9.30 2.02
CA GLU A 117 -30.20 9.10 3.31
C GLU A 117 -30.91 7.73 3.42
N ILE A 118 -31.58 7.30 2.34
CA ILE A 118 -32.27 6.02 2.30
C ILE A 118 -31.28 4.84 2.33
N ASP A 119 -30.13 4.96 1.67
CA ASP A 119 -29.07 3.96 1.69
C ASP A 119 -28.44 3.86 3.06
N ARG A 120 -28.20 4.99 3.74
CA ARG A 120 -27.67 5.00 5.10
C ARG A 120 -28.62 4.33 6.07
N ALA A 121 -29.93 4.62 5.98
CA ALA A 121 -30.94 3.97 6.82
C ALA A 121 -30.97 2.45 6.60
N SER A 122 -30.95 2.02 5.34
CA SER A 122 -30.89 0.60 4.96
C SER A 122 -29.61 -0.08 5.46
N ALA A 123 -28.46 0.59 5.31
CA ALA A 123 -27.17 0.06 5.74
C ALA A 123 -27.07 -0.09 7.27
N LYS A 124 -27.61 0.86 8.05
CA LYS A 124 -27.71 0.71 9.52
C LYS A 124 -28.50 -0.55 9.89
N ASN A 125 -29.65 -0.77 9.27
CA ASN A 125 -30.46 -1.97 9.51
C ASN A 125 -29.74 -3.25 9.08
N ALA A 126 -29.05 -3.23 7.95
CA ALA A 126 -28.25 -4.36 7.47
C ALA A 126 -27.13 -4.74 8.45
N LEU A 127 -26.45 -3.77 9.07
CA LEU A 127 -25.45 -4.04 10.11
C LEU A 127 -26.09 -4.68 11.35
N LEU A 128 -27.26 -4.19 11.78
CA LEU A 128 -27.98 -4.78 12.92
C LEU A 128 -28.40 -6.22 12.66
N GLU A 129 -28.90 -6.52 11.46
CA GLU A 129 -29.22 -7.89 11.04
C GLU A 129 -27.98 -8.77 10.93
N LEU A 130 -26.86 -8.23 10.43
CA LEU A 130 -25.60 -8.96 10.33
C LEU A 130 -25.07 -9.33 11.72
N ASN A 131 -25.20 -8.44 12.70
CA ASN A 131 -24.80 -8.70 14.08
C ASN A 131 -25.53 -9.89 14.72
N LYS A 132 -26.76 -10.21 14.26
CA LYS A 132 -27.50 -11.39 14.73
C LYS A 132 -26.86 -12.70 14.26
N LYS A 133 -26.10 -12.67 13.17
CA LYS A 133 -25.41 -13.86 12.63
C LYS A 133 -24.06 -14.08 13.29
N PHE A 134 -23.32 -13.01 13.55
CA PHE A 134 -22.03 -13.03 14.24
C PHE A 134 -21.74 -11.66 14.86
N ASN A 135 -20.93 -11.63 15.91
CA ASN A 135 -20.66 -10.41 16.67
C ASN A 135 -19.77 -9.43 15.88
N ILE A 136 -20.36 -8.37 15.34
CA ILE A 136 -19.62 -7.36 14.55
C ILE A 136 -19.08 -6.21 15.43
N TYR A 137 -19.48 -6.14 16.70
CA TYR A 137 -19.15 -5.03 17.59
C TYR A 137 -17.64 -4.78 17.72
N PRO A 138 -16.77 -5.80 17.95
CA PRO A 138 -15.32 -5.59 18.04
C PRO A 138 -14.73 -5.00 16.76
N TYR A 139 -15.26 -5.38 15.59
CA TYR A 139 -14.82 -4.84 14.30
C TYR A 139 -15.19 -3.37 14.14
N LEU A 140 -16.43 -3.01 14.46
CA LEU A 140 -16.89 -1.62 14.41
C LEU A 140 -16.09 -0.74 15.38
N LEU A 141 -15.83 -1.23 16.60
CA LEU A 141 -15.03 -0.53 17.61
C LEU A 141 -13.58 -0.33 17.15
N TYR A 142 -12.95 -1.37 16.59
CA TYR A 142 -11.60 -1.28 16.03
C TYR A 142 -11.50 -0.24 14.91
N TYR A 143 -12.51 -0.18 14.04
CA TYR A 143 -12.50 0.70 12.87
C TYR A 143 -12.91 2.15 13.19
N LEU A 144 -13.66 2.37 14.27
CA LEU A 144 -14.23 3.67 14.66
C LEU A 144 -13.23 4.84 14.65
N PRO A 145 -11.99 4.72 15.18
CA PRO A 145 -11.02 5.82 15.18
C PRO A 145 -10.57 6.25 13.77
N SER A 146 -10.76 5.39 12.77
CA SER A 146 -10.38 5.65 11.37
C SER A 146 -11.53 6.23 10.55
N LEU A 147 -12.73 6.37 11.13
CA LEU A 147 -13.91 6.86 10.42
C LEU A 147 -13.93 8.38 10.33
N SER A 148 -14.49 8.89 9.23
CA SER A 148 -14.72 10.31 9.07
C SER A 148 -15.77 10.82 10.07
N PRO A 149 -15.75 12.13 10.41
CA PRO A 149 -16.77 12.75 11.24
C PRO A 149 -18.20 12.63 10.67
N THR A 150 -18.34 12.43 9.36
CA THR A 150 -19.64 12.25 8.70
C THR A 150 -20.18 10.84 8.82
N THR A 151 -19.32 9.83 9.01
CA THR A 151 -19.73 8.42 9.10
C THR A 151 -19.77 7.93 10.53
N ALA A 152 -18.87 8.41 11.39
CA ALA A 152 -18.77 7.99 12.79
C ALA A 152 -20.09 8.05 13.58
N PRO A 153 -20.94 9.10 13.47
CA PRO A 153 -22.21 9.15 14.19
C PRO A 153 -23.16 8.00 13.84
N HIS A 154 -23.19 7.59 12.57
CA HIS A 154 -24.04 6.48 12.12
C HIS A 154 -23.55 5.14 12.68
N ILE A 155 -22.24 4.96 12.80
CA ILE A 155 -21.65 3.74 13.38
C ILE A 155 -21.85 3.70 14.89
N LEU A 156 -21.69 4.84 15.58
CA LEU A 156 -22.00 4.95 17.00
C LEU A 156 -23.47 4.62 17.29
N GLU A 157 -24.41 5.08 16.46
CA GLU A 157 -25.83 4.74 16.58
C GLU A 157 -26.05 3.22 16.47
N VAL A 158 -25.41 2.55 15.51
CA VAL A 158 -25.49 1.09 15.34
C VAL A 158 -24.86 0.37 16.53
N MET A 159 -23.66 0.77 16.96
CA MET A 159 -22.97 0.20 18.12
C MET A 159 -23.82 0.33 19.39
N PHE A 160 -24.44 1.49 19.61
CA PHE A 160 -25.33 1.72 20.74
C PHE A 160 -26.55 0.79 20.72
N LYS A 161 -27.14 0.57 19.54
CA LYS A 161 -28.25 -0.38 19.34
C LYS A 161 -27.83 -1.84 19.54
N ILE A 162 -26.59 -2.21 19.21
CA ILE A 162 -26.04 -3.54 19.45
C ILE A 162 -25.78 -3.77 20.94
N ASN A 163 -25.09 -2.83 21.58
CA ASN A 163 -24.76 -2.92 23.00
C ASN A 163 -24.66 -1.53 23.60
N LYS A 164 -25.73 -1.15 24.32
CA LYS A 164 -25.83 0.14 24.99
C LYS A 164 -24.75 0.33 26.05
N GLU A 165 -24.45 -0.71 26.85
CA GLU A 165 -23.53 -0.61 27.99
C GLU A 165 -22.07 -0.39 27.58
N LYS A 166 -21.68 -0.88 26.40
CA LYS A 166 -20.30 -0.75 25.89
C LYS A 166 -20.05 0.54 25.10
N THR A 167 -21.11 1.29 24.80
CA THR A 167 -21.07 2.45 23.87
C THR A 167 -21.19 3.80 24.60
N VAL A 168 -21.27 3.78 25.95
CA VAL A 168 -21.34 4.97 26.82
C VAL A 168 -19.97 5.28 27.39
#